data_AF-A0A8T3PL70-F1
#
_entry.id   AF-A0A8T3PL70-F1
#
_cell.length_a   1.000
_cell.length_b   1.000
_cell.length_c   1.000
_cell.angle_alpha   90.00
_cell.angle_beta   90.00
_cell.angle_gamma   90.00
#
_symmetry.space_group_name_H-M   'P 1'
#
loop_
_entity.id
_entity.type
_entity.pdbx_description
1 polymer ?
#
loop_
_entity_poly.entity_id
_entity_poly.type
_entity_poly.pdbx_seq_one_letter_code
_entity_poly.pdbx_strand_id
1 'polypeptide(L)' 'MNEQNELGLILNRSVEMDKISDFMEAMLTQMAREFPGRDLTVLAYTPSEPPRKIGTGRLNAQTRDMTYTPEE' A
#
# COMPACT_ATOMS: atom_id res chain seq x y z
N MET A 1 -0.04 -16.25 4.77
CA MET A 1 -0.47 -14.90 4.33
C MET A 1 -1.38 -15.12 3.14
N ASN A 2 -2.56 -14.50 3.13
CA ASN A 2 -3.52 -14.68 2.06
C ASN A 2 -3.18 -13.66 0.96
N GLU A 3 -2.46 -14.10 -0.09
CA GLU A 3 -2.04 -13.27 -1.24
C GLU A 3 -3.22 -12.77 -2.09
N GLN A 4 -4.46 -13.06 -1.68
CA GLN A 4 -5.68 -12.79 -2.44
C GLN A 4 -6.08 -11.30 -2.48
N ASN A 5 -5.47 -10.43 -1.64
CA ASN A 5 -5.85 -9.01 -1.53
C ASN A 5 -4.63 -8.09 -1.56
N GLU A 6 -3.68 -8.37 -2.44
CA GLU A 6 -2.50 -7.52 -2.66
C GLU A 6 -2.66 -6.66 -3.92
N LEU A 7 -2.35 -5.37 -3.80
CA LEU A 7 -2.23 -4.45 -4.93
C LEU A 7 -0.80 -3.92 -5.02
N GLY A 8 -0.11 -4.22 -6.12
CA GLY A 8 1.20 -3.67 -6.43
C GLY A 8 1.11 -2.39 -7.25
N LEU A 9 1.79 -1.33 -6.82
CA LEU A 9 1.81 -0.03 -7.48
C LEU A 9 3.23 0.42 -7.77
N ILE A 10 3.47 0.79 -9.03
CA ILE A 10 4.73 1.42 -9.44
C ILE A 10 4.53 2.92 -9.42
N LEU A 11 5.22 3.59 -8.49
CA LEU A 11 5.16 5.04 -8.35
C LEU A 11 6.23 5.67 -9.24
N ASN A 12 5.87 6.72 -9.98
CA ASN A 12 6.85 7.45 -10.79
C ASN A 12 7.75 8.31 -9.88
N ARG A 13 8.97 8.63 -10.31
CA ARG A 13 9.96 9.45 -9.58
C ARG A 13 9.47 10.84 -9.20
N SER A 14 8.39 11.30 -9.82
CA SER A 14 7.73 12.57 -9.51
C SER A 14 6.85 12.53 -8.25
N VAL A 15 6.67 11.35 -7.63
CA VAL A 15 5.97 11.25 -6.34
C VAL A 15 6.94 11.63 -5.23
N GLU A 16 6.57 12.65 -4.47
CA GLU A 16 7.30 13.04 -3.26
C GLU A 16 7.24 11.89 -2.24
N MET A 17 8.41 11.38 -1.82
CA MET A 17 8.49 10.16 -1.00
C MET A 17 7.78 10.31 0.35
N ASP A 18 7.74 11.52 0.91
CA ASP A 18 7.03 11.85 2.15
C ASP A 18 5.50 11.83 1.99
N LYS A 19 4.98 11.91 0.76
CA LYS A 19 3.55 11.83 0.44
C LYS A 19 3.07 10.39 0.21
N ILE A 20 3.98 9.42 0.15
CA ILE A 20 3.62 8.02 -0.12
C ILE A 20 2.73 7.45 0.98
N SER A 21 2.98 7.79 2.25
CA SER A 21 2.15 7.32 3.37
C SER A 21 0.70 7.79 3.22
N ASP A 22 0.48 9.08 3.00
CA ASP A 22 -0.86 9.67 2.83
C ASP A 22 -1.58 9.06 1.61
N PHE A 23 -0.84 8.84 0.51
CA PHE A 23 -1.38 8.19 -0.68
C PHE A 23 -1.79 6.74 -0.42
N MET A 24 -0.98 5.98 0.31
CA MET A 24 -1.27 4.60 0.70
C MET A 24 -2.51 4.52 1.59
N GLU A 25 -2.64 5.42 2.56
CA GLU A 25 -3.81 5.50 3.43
C GLU A 25 -5.09 5.79 2.64
N ALA A 26 -5.06 6.75 1.72
CA ALA A 26 -6.20 7.08 0.86
C ALA A 26 -6.64 5.88 0.00
N MET A 27 -5.69 5.12 -0.55
CA MET A 27 -6.00 3.93 -1.33
C MET A 27 -6.56 2.79 -0.49
N LEU A 28 -5.93 2.48 0.65
CA LEU A 28 -6.43 1.45 1.56
C LEU A 28 -7.86 1.78 2.02
N THR A 29 -8.13 3.06 2.30
CA THR A 29 -9.48 3.56 2.62
C THR A 29 -10.47 3.28 1.48
N GLN A 30 -10.08 3.53 0.23
CA GLN A 30 -10.93 3.29 -0.91
C GLN A 30 -11.16 1.78 -1.14
N MET A 31 -10.10 0.97 -1.09
CA MET A 31 -10.19 -0.48 -1.23
C MET A 31 -11.03 -1.11 -0.10
N ALA A 32 -10.98 -0.58 1.11
CA ALA A 32 -11.79 -1.07 2.24
C ALA A 32 -13.30 -0.93 1.99
N ARG A 33 -13.71 0.04 1.16
CA ARG A 33 -15.12 0.22 0.76
C ARG A 33 -15.54 -0.84 -0.26
N GLU A 34 -14.63 -1.22 -1.17
CA GLU A 34 -14.90 -2.23 -2.20
C GLU A 34 -14.79 -3.66 -1.67
N PHE A 35 -13.89 -3.89 -0.71
CA PHE A 35 -13.61 -5.20 -0.13
C PHE A 35 -13.83 -5.20 1.40
N PRO A 36 -15.08 -5.02 1.87
CA PRO A 36 -15.36 -4.90 3.29
C PRO A 36 -15.00 -6.17 4.05
N GLY A 37 -14.40 -6.00 5.23
CA GLY A 37 -14.05 -7.11 6.13
C GLY A 37 -12.85 -7.95 5.67
N ARG A 38 -12.06 -7.46 4.71
CA ARG A 38 -10.85 -8.11 4.22
C ARG A 38 -9.60 -7.37 4.66
N ASP A 39 -8.60 -8.12 5.10
CA ASP A 39 -7.26 -7.55 5.26
C ASP A 39 -6.73 -7.14 3.89
N LEU A 40 -6.19 -5.93 3.79
CA LEU A 40 -5.70 -5.36 2.54
C LEU A 40 -4.21 -5.04 2.66
N THR A 41 -3.48 -5.28 1.58
CA THR A 41 -2.06 -4.92 1.47
C THR A 41 -1.83 -4.17 0.17
N VAL A 42 -1.13 -3.03 0.25
CA VAL A 42 -0.67 -2.28 -0.91
C VAL A 42 0.85 -2.18 -0.85
N LEU A 43 1.51 -2.49 -1.96
CA LEU A 43 2.96 -2.41 -2.09
C LEU A 43 3.34 -1.27 -3.02
N ALA A 44 4.23 -0.38 -2.58
CA ALA A 44 4.83 0.63 -3.46
C ALA A 44 6.18 0.16 -4.00
N TYR A 45 6.41 0.45 -5.28
CA TYR A 45 7.67 0.19 -5.98
C TYR A 45 8.19 1.45 -6.68
N THR A 46 9.53 1.59 -6.76
CA THR A 46 10.19 2.56 -7.64
C THR A 46 10.07 2.15 -9.11
N PRO A 47 10.13 3.13 -10.05
CA PRO A 47 10.13 2.87 -11.48
C PRO A 47 11.59 2.63 -11.92
N SER A 48 12.14 1.49 -11.49
CA SER A 48 13.50 1.03 -11.81
C SER A 48 13.45 -0.34 -12.48
N GLU A 49 14.59 -0.81 -12.98
CA GLU A 49 14.72 -2.13 -13.56
C GLU A 49 15.84 -2.92 -12.83
N PRO A 50 15.48 -3.88 -11.96
CA PRO A 50 14.12 -4.27 -11.57
C PRO A 50 13.42 -3.22 -10.68
N PRO A 51 12.08 -3.22 -10.60
CA PRO A 51 11.34 -2.40 -9.64
C PRO A 51 11.79 -2.73 -8.21
N ARG A 52 12.03 -1.71 -7.38
CA ARG A 52 12.41 -1.89 -5.98
C ARG A 52 11.24 -1.52 -5.09
N LYS A 53 10.86 -2.39 -4.17
CA LYS A 53 9.83 -2.09 -3.18
C LYS A 53 10.34 -0.97 -2.25
N ILE A 54 9.50 0.01 -1.97
CA ILE A 54 9.81 1.17 -1.11
C ILE A 54 8.89 1.31 0.08
N GLY A 55 7.83 0.51 0.15
CA GLY A 55 7.00 0.47 1.33
C GLY A 55 5.79 -0.45 1.17
N THR A 56 5.18 -0.71 2.32
CA THR A 56 4.01 -1.57 2.48
C THR A 56 2.96 -0.83 3.29
N GLY A 57 1.79 -0.60 2.69
CA GLY A 57 0.58 -0.21 3.39
C GLY A 57 -0.22 -1.45 3.77
N ARG A 58 -0.74 -1.51 4.99
CA ARG A 58 -1.67 -2.58 5.43
C ARG A 58 -2.89 -1.98 6.12
N LEU A 59 -4.04 -2.59 5.86
CA LEU A 59 -5.25 -2.41 6.65
C LEU A 59 -5.62 -3.75 7.27
N ASN A 60 -5.76 -3.77 8.60
CA ASN A 60 -6.37 -4.88 9.30
C ASN A 60 -7.89 -4.71 9.31
N ALA A 61 -8.65 -5.68 8.83
CA ALA A 61 -10.10 -5.57 8.75
C ALA A 61 -10.81 -5.64 10.11
N GLN A 62 -10.23 -6.35 11.07
CA GLN A 62 -10.83 -6.58 12.38
C GLN A 62 -10.69 -5.35 13.28
N THR A 63 -9.50 -4.74 13.31
CA THR A 63 -9.22 -3.57 14.14
C THR A 63 -9.43 -2.25 13.41
N ARG A 64 -9.43 -2.28 12.07
CA ARG A 64 -9.41 -1.10 11.18
C ARG A 64 -8.14 -0.27 11.28
N ASP A 65 -7.09 -0.82 11.89
CA ASP A 65 -5.81 -0.14 11.95
C ASP A 65 -5.15 -0.13 10.57
N MET A 66 -4.70 1.06 10.18
CA MET A 66 -3.86 1.25 9.00
C MET A 66 -2.43 1.50 9.43
N THR A 67 -1.50 0.81 8.77
CA THR A 67 -0.06 0.96 9.03
C THR A 67 0.67 1.12 7.72
N TYR A 68 1.63 2.04 7.69
CA TYR A 68 2.61 2.16 6.63
C TYR A 68 4.00 1.80 7.16
N THR A 69 4.71 0.94 6.44
CA THR A 69 6.09 0.58 6.73
C THR A 69 6.94 0.89 5.50
N PRO A 70 7.84 1.89 5.56
CA PRO A 70 8.79 2.15 4.48
C PRO A 70 9.81 1.01 4.39
N GLU A 71 10.35 0.77 3.19
CA GLU A 71 11.46 -0.15 2.99
C GLU A 71 12.79 0.60 3.06
N GLU A 72 13.79 0.02 3.73
CA GLU A 72 15.15 0.57 3.85
C GLU A 72 15.98 0.50 2.56
#